data_AF-A0A959IDM4-F1
#
_entry.id   AF-A0A959IDM4-F1
#
_cell.length_a   1.000
_cell.length_b   1.000
_cell.length_c   1.000
_cell.angle_alpha   90.00
_cell.angle_beta   90.00
_cell.angle_gamma   90.00
#
_symmetry.space_group_name_H-M   'P 1'
#
loop_
_entity.id
_entity.type
_entity.pdbx_description
1 polymer ?
#
loop_
_entity_poly.entity_id
_entity_poly.type
_entity_poly.pdbx_seq_one_letter_code
_entity_poly.pdbx_strand_id
1 'polypeptide(L)'
;MEALETMEEYPWVETELARFNLETNLEPRTFEGDCLRKLEEENLQNLTRIREKLKSFDADLFLTGILPTLRKFDLEMHNLTPKKRYFALMEAINEQLFGAAYELRLTGIDELLIRHTSPLLEACNTSFQVHLQVAPKDFVKMYNIAQALAAPVMAIAANSPIVFGRRLWHETRIALFQQALDTRATHEHLRERSPRVHFGKDWVHESIMEIYREDIARFRVLLAGDVTEDSLELIQKGEVPKLRALQVHNSTVYRWNRPCYGVSANGKPHLRIENRVLPAGPTVIDEVA
;
A
#
# COMPACT_ATOMS: atom_id res chain seq x y z
N MET A 1 -6.85 -14.14 12.12
CA MET A 1 -8.12 -14.66 11.57
C MET A 1 -9.14 -14.79 12.69
N GLU A 2 -8.91 -15.66 13.67
CA GLU A 2 -9.80 -15.83 14.84
C GLU A 2 -10.13 -14.50 15.55
N ALA A 3 -9.13 -13.64 15.80
CA ALA A 3 -9.38 -12.32 16.37
C ALA A 3 -10.27 -11.43 15.49
N LEU A 4 -10.12 -11.49 14.16
CA LEU A 4 -10.91 -10.68 13.24
C LEU A 4 -12.36 -11.17 13.13
N GLU A 5 -12.60 -12.47 13.29
CA GLU A 5 -13.95 -13.06 13.35
C GLU A 5 -14.74 -12.51 14.57
N THR A 6 -14.06 -12.06 15.63
CA THR A 6 -14.70 -11.38 16.77
C THR A 6 -14.97 -9.89 16.55
N MET A 7 -14.60 -9.37 15.38
CA MET A 7 -14.67 -7.97 14.98
C MET A 7 -15.52 -7.78 13.71
N GLU A 8 -16.34 -8.77 13.31
CA GLU A 8 -17.19 -8.69 12.12
C GLU A 8 -18.17 -7.51 12.15
N GLU A 9 -18.53 -7.02 13.34
CA GLU A 9 -19.35 -5.82 13.51
C GLU A 9 -18.63 -4.51 13.12
N TYR A 10 -17.32 -4.55 12.88
CA TYR A 10 -16.48 -3.41 12.54
C TYR A 10 -16.03 -3.47 11.07
N PRO A 11 -16.84 -2.94 10.12
CA PRO A 11 -16.52 -3.00 8.69
C PRO A 11 -15.29 -2.17 8.29
N TRP A 12 -14.76 -1.37 9.21
CA TRP A 12 -13.55 -0.57 9.04
C TRP A 12 -12.27 -1.34 9.39
N VAL A 13 -12.34 -2.56 9.94
CA VAL A 13 -11.16 -3.41 10.17
C VAL A 13 -11.07 -4.46 9.08
N GLU A 14 -9.91 -4.58 8.45
CA GLU A 14 -9.66 -5.57 7.42
C GLU A 14 -8.36 -6.33 7.65
N THR A 15 -8.23 -7.48 6.98
CA THR A 15 -6.96 -8.20 6.89
C THR A 15 -6.01 -7.51 5.92
N GLU A 16 -4.72 -7.60 6.20
CA GLU A 16 -3.70 -7.37 5.18
C GLU A 16 -3.14 -8.70 4.62
N LEU A 17 -2.15 -8.60 3.73
CA LEU A 17 -1.53 -9.75 3.07
C LEU A 17 -1.04 -10.83 4.05
N ALA A 18 -0.44 -10.44 5.17
CA ALA A 18 -0.03 -11.36 6.23
C ALA A 18 -1.04 -11.40 7.37
N ARG A 19 -1.21 -12.58 7.97
CA ARG A 19 -2.17 -12.84 9.06
C ARG A 19 -1.94 -12.01 10.32
N PHE A 20 -0.74 -11.47 10.50
CA PHE A 20 -0.34 -10.65 11.64
C PHE A 20 -0.51 -9.13 11.40
N ASN A 21 -0.82 -8.71 10.17
CA ASN A 21 -1.10 -7.32 9.84
C ASN A 21 -2.61 -7.08 9.80
N LEU A 22 -3.03 -5.94 10.36
CA LEU A 22 -4.39 -5.45 10.30
C LEU A 22 -4.41 -4.09 9.60
N GLU A 23 -5.44 -3.85 8.80
CA GLU A 23 -5.73 -2.56 8.21
C GLU A 23 -6.94 -1.95 8.91
N THR A 24 -6.90 -0.64 9.17
CA THR A 24 -8.07 0.10 9.64
C THR A 24 -8.36 1.23 8.66
N ASN A 25 -9.63 1.39 8.28
CA ASN A 25 -10.10 2.39 7.33
C ASN A 25 -10.92 3.44 8.08
N LEU A 26 -10.46 4.69 8.09
CA LEU A 26 -11.12 5.79 8.80
C LEU A 26 -12.19 6.45 7.91
N GLU A 27 -13.20 7.04 8.55
CA GLU A 27 -14.26 7.74 7.83
C GLU A 27 -13.71 8.95 7.06
N PRO A 28 -14.03 9.13 5.76
CA PRO A 28 -13.64 10.32 5.01
C PRO A 28 -14.26 11.59 5.62
N ARG A 29 -13.46 12.67 5.70
CA ARG A 29 -13.88 13.95 6.26
C ARG A 29 -13.53 15.08 5.31
N THR A 30 -14.32 16.15 5.35
CA THR A 30 -13.93 17.43 4.75
C THR A 30 -12.79 18.02 5.58
N PHE A 31 -11.72 18.43 4.90
CA PHE A 31 -10.52 18.95 5.55
C PHE A 31 -10.68 20.42 6.00
N GLU A 32 -11.43 20.61 7.08
CA GLU A 32 -11.73 21.91 7.69
C GLU A 32 -11.72 21.82 9.23
N GLY A 33 -11.45 22.94 9.90
CA GLY A 33 -11.60 23.07 11.35
C GLY A 33 -10.85 22.01 12.17
N ASP A 34 -11.60 21.20 12.90
CA ASP A 34 -11.11 20.15 13.81
C ASP A 34 -10.96 18.77 13.15
N CYS A 35 -10.89 18.70 11.81
CA CYS A 35 -10.80 17.45 11.04
C CYS A 35 -9.70 16.50 11.54
N LEU A 36 -8.48 16.99 11.75
CA LEU A 36 -7.35 16.15 12.18
C LEU A 36 -7.55 15.61 13.60
N ARG A 37 -8.11 16.42 14.51
CA ARG A 37 -8.47 15.96 15.86
C ARG A 37 -9.52 14.85 15.82
N LYS A 38 -10.55 15.01 14.99
CA LYS A 38 -11.58 13.97 14.81
C LYS A 38 -11.02 12.69 14.18
N LEU A 39 -10.00 12.80 13.34
CA LEU A 39 -9.29 11.65 12.75
C LEU A 39 -8.49 10.93 13.83
N GLU A 40 -7.73 11.67 14.64
CA GLU A 40 -6.99 11.15 15.80
C GLU A 40 -7.92 10.42 16.78
N GLU A 41 -9.03 11.05 17.17
CA GLU A 41 -10.03 10.50 18.08
C GLU A 41 -10.65 9.20 17.55
N GLU A 42 -11.01 9.15 16.26
CA GLU A 42 -11.54 7.93 15.64
C GLU A 42 -10.48 6.81 15.62
N ASN A 43 -9.25 7.12 15.20
CA ASN A 43 -8.18 6.12 15.13
C ASN A 43 -7.88 5.55 16.53
N LEU A 44 -7.79 6.40 17.56
CA LEU A 44 -7.64 5.98 18.95
C LEU A 44 -8.79 5.08 19.43
N GLN A 45 -10.03 5.44 19.14
CA GLN A 45 -11.21 4.64 19.52
C GLN A 45 -11.20 3.28 18.83
N ASN A 46 -10.90 3.25 17.53
CA ASN A 46 -10.82 2.05 16.72
C ASN A 46 -9.74 1.09 17.23
N LEU A 47 -8.52 1.59 17.47
CA LEU A 47 -7.44 0.79 18.05
C LEU A 47 -7.77 0.30 19.47
N THR A 48 -8.46 1.10 20.28
CA THR A 48 -8.92 0.69 21.62
C THR A 48 -9.89 -0.48 21.54
N ARG A 49 -10.88 -0.43 20.65
CA ARG A 49 -11.82 -1.54 20.42
C ARG A 49 -11.12 -2.81 19.95
N ILE A 50 -10.15 -2.68 19.03
CA ILE A 50 -9.35 -3.84 18.59
C ILE A 50 -8.59 -4.42 19.77
N ARG A 51 -7.90 -3.60 20.58
CA ARG A 51 -7.18 -4.08 21.77
C ARG A 51 -8.09 -4.79 22.76
N GLU A 52 -9.31 -4.30 22.98
CA GLU A 52 -10.28 -4.97 23.86
C GLU A 52 -10.63 -6.38 23.39
N LYS A 53 -10.80 -6.57 22.09
CA LYS A 53 -11.05 -7.88 21.48
C LYS A 53 -9.81 -8.78 21.52
N LEU A 54 -8.61 -8.22 21.36
CA LEU A 54 -7.35 -9.00 21.41
C LEU A 54 -7.00 -9.53 22.82
N LYS A 55 -7.54 -8.93 23.90
CA LYS A 55 -7.31 -9.41 25.27
C LYS A 55 -7.69 -10.88 25.47
N SER A 56 -8.73 -11.38 24.80
CA SER A 56 -9.12 -12.80 24.88
C SER A 56 -8.16 -13.75 24.18
N PHE A 57 -7.23 -13.23 23.38
CA PHE A 57 -6.26 -13.98 22.59
C PHE A 57 -4.83 -13.86 23.12
N ASP A 58 -4.61 -13.24 24.29
CA ASP A 58 -3.28 -12.94 24.83
C ASP A 58 -2.38 -12.19 23.83
N ALA A 59 -2.99 -11.24 23.11
CA ALA A 59 -2.36 -10.46 22.04
C ALA A 59 -2.56 -8.95 22.22
N ASP A 60 -1.70 -8.15 21.58
CA ASP A 60 -1.79 -6.69 21.55
C ASP A 60 -1.42 -6.15 20.15
N LEU A 61 -1.75 -4.89 19.90
CA LEU A 61 -1.40 -4.15 18.70
C LEU A 61 -0.13 -3.33 18.90
N PHE A 62 0.69 -3.30 17.85
CA PHE A 62 1.89 -2.48 17.80
C PHE A 62 1.91 -1.64 16.52
N LEU A 63 1.89 -0.32 16.66
CA LEU A 63 2.01 0.61 15.53
C LEU A 63 3.49 0.85 15.22
N THR A 64 3.91 0.46 14.03
CA THR A 64 5.30 0.61 13.57
C THR A 64 5.34 0.54 12.05
N GLY A 65 6.39 1.05 11.41
CA GLY A 65 6.61 0.81 9.98
C GLY A 65 7.10 -0.63 9.71
N ILE A 66 8.04 -1.12 10.53
CA ILE A 66 8.51 -2.51 10.49
C ILE A 66 8.61 -3.00 11.93
N LEU A 67 8.06 -4.18 12.22
CA LEU A 67 8.18 -4.80 13.53
C LEU A 67 9.64 -5.23 13.78
N PRO A 68 10.37 -4.66 14.77
CA PRO A 68 11.80 -4.94 14.95
C PRO A 68 12.12 -6.40 15.30
N THR A 69 11.16 -7.10 15.91
CA THR A 69 11.28 -8.50 16.32
C THR A 69 10.87 -9.49 15.23
N LEU A 70 10.37 -9.00 14.09
CA LEU A 70 9.98 -9.84 12.96
C LEU A 70 11.21 -10.62 12.46
N ARG A 71 11.01 -11.90 12.15
CA ARG A 71 12.05 -12.80 11.68
C ARG A 71 11.74 -13.24 10.26
N LYS A 72 12.77 -13.71 9.57
CA LYS A 72 12.66 -14.17 8.18
C LYS A 72 11.58 -15.26 8.02
N PHE A 73 11.53 -16.24 8.91
CA PHE A 73 10.58 -17.34 8.82
C PHE A 73 9.12 -16.92 9.05
N ASP A 74 8.89 -15.76 9.67
CA ASP A 74 7.52 -15.22 9.84
C ASP A 74 6.93 -14.80 8.48
N LEU A 75 7.75 -14.61 7.45
CA LEU A 75 7.37 -14.12 6.12
C LEU A 75 7.20 -15.25 5.10
N GLU A 76 6.83 -16.43 5.56
CA GLU A 76 6.54 -17.59 4.71
C GLU A 76 5.05 -17.77 4.47
N MET A 77 4.69 -18.53 3.43
CA MET A 77 3.30 -18.68 2.96
C MET A 77 2.32 -19.21 4.02
N HIS A 78 2.79 -19.86 5.09
CA HIS A 78 1.94 -20.29 6.21
C HIS A 78 1.34 -19.11 6.99
N ASN A 79 1.95 -17.92 6.90
CA ASN A 79 1.45 -16.68 7.47
C ASN A 79 0.72 -15.80 6.44
N LEU A 80 0.52 -16.27 5.20
CA LEU A 80 -0.34 -15.58 4.25
C LEU A 80 -1.78 -15.59 4.74
N THR A 81 -2.47 -14.46 4.65
CA THR A 81 -3.90 -14.40 4.91
C THR A 81 -4.65 -15.29 3.91
N PRO A 82 -5.54 -16.19 4.36
CA PRO A 82 -6.15 -17.22 3.52
C PRO A 82 -7.29 -16.68 2.63
N LYS A 83 -7.02 -15.64 1.83
CA LYS A 83 -7.94 -15.08 0.82
C LYS A 83 -7.47 -15.49 -0.57
N LYS A 84 -8.39 -15.97 -1.43
CA LYS A 84 -8.11 -16.41 -2.82
C LYS A 84 -7.30 -15.37 -3.61
N ARG A 85 -7.63 -14.10 -3.44
CA ARG A 85 -6.94 -12.96 -4.08
C ARG A 85 -5.45 -12.92 -3.73
N TYR A 86 -5.09 -13.16 -2.47
CA TYR A 86 -3.68 -13.11 -2.06
C TYR A 86 -2.89 -14.29 -2.61
N PHE A 87 -3.46 -15.50 -2.62
CA PHE A 87 -2.81 -16.64 -3.29
C PHE A 87 -2.57 -16.38 -4.78
N ALA A 88 -3.58 -15.89 -5.50
CA ALA A 88 -3.45 -15.55 -6.91
C ALA A 88 -2.40 -14.44 -7.15
N LEU A 89 -2.30 -13.46 -6.24
CA LEU A 89 -1.28 -12.41 -6.32
C LEU A 89 0.12 -12.99 -6.13
N MET A 90 0.33 -13.81 -5.11
CA MET A 90 1.63 -14.45 -4.84
C MET A 90 2.06 -15.34 -6.01
N GLU A 91 1.13 -16.12 -6.58
CA GLU A 91 1.38 -16.94 -7.77
C GLU A 91 1.78 -16.08 -8.97
N ALA A 92 1.01 -15.03 -9.29
CA ALA A 92 1.30 -14.13 -10.40
C ALA A 92 2.63 -13.37 -10.25
N ILE A 93 3.03 -12.99 -9.03
CA ILE A 93 4.35 -12.40 -8.77
C ILE A 93 5.45 -13.44 -8.99
N ASN A 94 5.28 -14.67 -8.45
CA ASN A 94 6.25 -15.75 -8.61
C ASN A 94 6.43 -16.17 -10.08
N GLU A 95 5.38 -16.16 -10.90
CA GLU A 95 5.48 -16.42 -12.35
C GLU A 95 6.33 -15.36 -13.07
N GLN A 96 6.38 -14.14 -12.55
CA GLN A 96 7.23 -13.07 -13.09
C GLN A 96 8.67 -13.14 -12.57
N LEU A 97 8.93 -13.87 -11.48
CA LEU A 97 10.25 -14.01 -10.89
C LEU A 97 11.13 -14.88 -11.79
N PHE A 98 12.09 -14.25 -12.47
CA PHE A 98 13.13 -14.95 -13.21
C PHE A 98 14.22 -15.40 -12.23
N GLY A 99 13.97 -16.47 -11.48
CA GLY A 99 14.93 -17.02 -10.50
C GLY A 99 14.24 -17.86 -9.41
N ALA A 100 15.03 -18.42 -8.50
CA ALA A 100 14.53 -19.28 -7.43
C ALA A 100 14.29 -18.56 -6.08
N ALA A 101 14.65 -17.27 -5.97
CA ALA A 101 14.53 -16.51 -4.73
C ALA A 101 14.51 -14.99 -4.98
N TYR A 102 13.82 -14.28 -4.10
CA TYR A 102 13.92 -12.83 -3.90
C TYR A 102 15.21 -12.52 -3.14
N GLU A 103 15.93 -11.49 -3.57
CA GLU A 103 17.18 -11.06 -2.94
C GLU A 103 16.98 -9.67 -2.34
N LEU A 104 17.20 -9.55 -1.03
CA LEU A 104 17.21 -8.26 -0.34
C LEU A 104 18.65 -7.92 0.00
N ARG A 105 19.11 -6.76 -0.49
CA ARG A 105 20.40 -6.16 -0.17
C ARG A 105 20.17 -4.74 0.32
N LEU A 106 20.19 -4.60 1.64
CA LEU A 106 19.98 -3.35 2.35
C LEU A 106 21.24 -3.01 3.15
N THR A 107 21.61 -1.73 3.15
CA THR A 107 22.79 -1.21 3.86
C THR A 107 22.37 -0.11 4.81
N GLY A 108 23.00 0.02 5.96
CA GLY A 108 22.81 1.12 6.89
C GLY A 108 23.98 1.15 7.86
N ILE A 109 23.70 1.22 9.17
CA ILE A 109 24.75 1.01 10.17
C ILE A 109 25.24 -0.45 10.10
N ASP A 110 24.31 -1.38 9.93
CA ASP A 110 24.58 -2.78 9.64
C ASP A 110 24.27 -3.08 8.16
N GLU A 111 24.68 -4.26 7.68
CA GLU A 111 24.29 -4.76 6.36
C GLU A 111 23.33 -5.94 6.49
N LEU A 112 22.38 -6.02 5.56
CA LEU A 112 21.45 -7.13 5.42
C LEU A 112 21.49 -7.63 3.98
N LEU A 113 22.01 -8.85 3.81
CA LEU A 113 21.95 -9.59 2.56
C LEU A 113 21.22 -10.90 2.81
N ILE A 114 20.00 -11.02 2.30
CA ILE A 114 19.21 -12.25 2.47
C ILE A 114 18.59 -12.71 1.15
N ARG A 115 18.40 -14.02 1.06
CA ARG A 115 17.59 -14.66 0.00
C ARG A 115 16.33 -15.23 0.62
N HIS A 116 15.18 -14.96 0.00
CA HIS A 116 13.87 -15.41 0.47
C HIS A 116 13.09 -16.07 -0.67
N THR A 117 12.24 -17.04 -0.38
CA THR A 117 11.50 -17.79 -1.41
C THR A 117 10.06 -17.31 -1.61
N SER A 118 9.57 -16.43 -0.74
CA SER A 118 8.21 -15.90 -0.79
C SER A 118 8.19 -14.39 -1.05
N PRO A 119 7.26 -13.88 -1.89
CA PRO A 119 7.01 -12.45 -2.04
C PRO A 119 6.38 -11.82 -0.79
N LEU A 120 5.93 -12.62 0.18
CA LEU A 120 5.38 -12.16 1.45
C LEU A 120 6.37 -11.29 2.28
N LEU A 121 7.65 -11.20 1.88
CA LEU A 121 8.57 -10.17 2.36
C LEU A 121 7.96 -8.76 2.35
N GLU A 122 7.05 -8.46 1.42
CA GLU A 122 6.37 -7.16 1.38
C GLU A 122 5.57 -6.86 2.66
N ALA A 123 5.09 -7.90 3.36
CA ALA A 123 4.31 -7.78 4.57
C ALA A 123 5.12 -7.33 5.80
N CYS A 124 6.44 -7.14 5.67
CA CYS A 124 7.22 -6.40 6.66
C CYS A 124 6.73 -4.97 6.83
N ASN A 125 6.15 -4.38 5.78
CA ASN A 125 5.87 -2.96 5.70
C ASN A 125 4.43 -2.68 6.14
N THR A 126 4.29 -1.88 7.17
CA THR A 126 3.04 -1.25 7.59
C THR A 126 3.13 0.26 7.41
N SER A 127 2.00 0.92 7.17
CA SER A 127 1.96 2.31 6.72
C SER A 127 0.72 3.02 7.21
N PHE A 128 0.81 4.33 7.39
CA PHE A 128 -0.34 5.19 7.57
C PHE A 128 -0.64 5.88 6.23
N GLN A 129 -1.73 5.51 5.55
CA GLN A 129 -2.00 5.97 4.18
C GLN A 129 -3.07 7.06 4.17
N VAL A 130 -2.75 8.22 3.58
CA VAL A 130 -3.66 9.37 3.55
C VAL A 130 -4.22 9.55 2.16
N HIS A 131 -5.55 9.60 2.06
CA HIS A 131 -6.26 9.85 0.81
C HIS A 131 -6.79 11.28 0.77
N LEU A 132 -6.29 12.07 -0.19
CA LEU A 132 -6.83 13.40 -0.48
C LEU A 132 -7.71 13.35 -1.73
N GLN A 133 -9.01 13.62 -1.58
CA GLN A 133 -9.91 13.81 -2.72
C GLN A 133 -9.65 15.16 -3.38
N VAL A 134 -9.45 15.16 -4.70
CA VAL A 134 -9.11 16.35 -5.48
C VAL A 134 -10.05 16.52 -6.66
N ALA A 135 -10.36 17.76 -7.01
CA ALA A 135 -11.10 18.06 -8.22
C ALA A 135 -10.24 17.73 -9.46
N PRO A 136 -10.83 17.22 -10.56
CA PRO A 136 -10.06 16.84 -11.76
C PRO A 136 -9.16 17.96 -12.31
N LYS A 137 -9.66 19.20 -12.31
CA LYS A 137 -8.91 20.38 -12.77
C LYS A 137 -7.65 20.70 -11.94
N ASP A 138 -7.64 20.29 -10.66
CA ASP A 138 -6.56 20.58 -9.72
C ASP A 138 -5.62 19.37 -9.54
N PHE A 139 -5.95 18.22 -10.14
CA PHE A 139 -5.25 16.96 -9.93
C PHE A 139 -3.74 17.08 -10.20
N VAL A 140 -3.37 17.62 -11.36
CA VAL A 140 -1.96 17.76 -11.77
C VAL A 140 -1.16 18.56 -10.75
N LYS A 141 -1.68 19.73 -10.37
CA LYS A 141 -1.04 20.60 -9.37
C LYS A 141 -0.87 19.88 -8.05
N MET A 142 -1.94 19.28 -7.53
CA MET A 142 -1.91 18.62 -6.21
C MET A 142 -1.03 17.37 -6.21
N TYR A 143 -1.00 16.60 -7.30
CA TYR A 143 -0.14 15.43 -7.44
C TYR A 143 1.33 15.83 -7.48
N ASN A 144 1.70 16.86 -8.25
CA ASN A 144 3.07 17.35 -8.29
C ASN A 144 3.50 17.95 -6.93
N ILE A 145 2.60 18.61 -6.20
CA ILE A 145 2.89 19.03 -4.81
C ILE A 145 3.15 17.81 -3.91
N ALA A 146 2.30 16.78 -3.98
CA ALA A 146 2.50 15.56 -3.20
C ALA A 146 3.82 14.85 -3.53
N GLN A 147 4.25 14.88 -4.80
CA GLN A 147 5.55 14.36 -5.23
C GLN A 147 6.72 15.19 -4.70
N ALA A 148 6.64 16.52 -4.80
CA ALA A 148 7.68 17.42 -4.28
C ALA A 148 7.87 17.30 -2.77
N LEU A 149 6.78 17.05 -2.03
CA LEU A 149 6.80 16.91 -0.57
C LEU A 149 7.14 15.49 -0.10
N ALA A 150 7.18 14.49 -0.98
CA ALA A 150 7.37 13.10 -0.58
C ALA A 150 8.67 12.88 0.21
N ALA A 151 9.78 13.43 -0.26
CA ALA A 151 11.08 13.27 0.40
C ALA A 151 11.18 13.91 1.79
N PRO A 152 10.86 15.21 1.99
CA PRO A 152 10.93 15.80 3.34
C PRO A 152 9.94 15.19 4.31
N VAL A 153 8.71 14.86 3.87
CA VAL A 153 7.70 14.22 4.72
C VAL A 153 8.19 12.84 5.18
N MET A 154 8.70 12.02 4.26
CA MET A 154 9.26 10.71 4.58
C MET A 154 10.46 10.79 5.54
N ALA A 155 11.32 11.81 5.39
CA ALA A 155 12.47 12.01 6.27
C ALA A 155 12.06 12.34 7.72
N ILE A 156 11.02 13.15 7.89
CA ILE A 156 10.50 13.54 9.21
C ILE A 156 9.76 12.38 9.86
N ALA A 157 8.98 11.62 9.08
CA ALA A 157 8.12 10.56 9.59
C ALA A 157 8.84 9.21 9.79
N ALA A 158 10.16 9.12 9.59
CA ALA A 158 10.90 7.85 9.57
C ALA A 158 10.70 7.03 10.87
N ASN A 159 10.19 5.79 10.73
CA ASN A 159 9.83 4.90 11.83
C ASN A 159 10.00 3.40 11.46
N SER A 160 11.03 3.08 10.68
CA SER A 160 11.36 1.68 10.33
C SER A 160 12.87 1.40 10.25
N PRO A 161 13.64 1.66 11.32
CA PRO A 161 15.09 1.54 11.30
C PRO A 161 15.65 0.12 11.39
N ILE A 162 14.85 -0.87 11.83
CA ILE A 162 15.34 -2.21 12.16
C ILE A 162 14.59 -3.26 11.35
N VAL A 163 15.34 -4.13 10.68
CA VAL A 163 14.80 -5.29 9.95
C VAL A 163 15.61 -6.53 10.31
N PHE A 164 14.95 -7.59 10.78
CA PHE A 164 15.59 -8.85 11.21
C PHE A 164 16.75 -8.65 12.19
N GLY A 165 16.61 -7.68 13.11
CA GLY A 165 17.65 -7.33 14.10
C GLY A 165 18.86 -6.57 13.54
N ARG A 166 18.78 -6.03 12.31
CA ARG A 166 19.83 -5.18 11.71
C ARG A 166 19.36 -3.73 11.64
N ARG A 167 20.25 -2.80 12.02
CA ARG A 167 20.02 -1.35 11.96
C ARG A 167 20.34 -0.85 10.56
N LEU A 168 19.32 -0.48 9.81
CA LEU A 168 19.39 -0.11 8.40
C LEU A 168 19.08 1.39 8.24
N TRP A 169 18.35 1.78 7.20
CA TRP A 169 17.92 3.17 7.01
C TRP A 169 16.86 3.51 8.05
N HIS A 170 16.81 4.77 8.51
CA HIS A 170 15.75 5.22 9.43
C HIS A 170 14.34 4.90 8.91
N GLU A 171 14.18 4.88 7.57
CA GLU A 171 12.97 4.48 6.89
C GLU A 171 13.24 3.36 5.87
N THR A 172 13.49 2.14 6.36
CA THR A 172 13.91 1.00 5.53
C THR A 172 12.81 0.45 4.64
N ARG A 173 11.52 0.68 4.96
CA ARG A 173 10.39 0.18 4.16
C ARG A 173 10.50 0.53 2.68
N ILE A 174 11.02 1.71 2.36
CA ILE A 174 11.11 2.20 0.99
C ILE A 174 11.97 1.27 0.13
N ALA A 175 13.19 1.00 0.60
CA ALA A 175 14.13 0.12 -0.09
C ALA A 175 13.70 -1.35 0.00
N LEU A 176 13.19 -1.78 1.16
CA LEU A 176 12.72 -3.16 1.36
C LEU A 176 11.57 -3.48 0.42
N PHE A 177 10.53 -2.64 0.37
CA PHE A 177 9.36 -2.87 -0.47
C PHE A 177 9.73 -2.90 -1.96
N GLN A 178 10.61 -1.98 -2.38
CA GLN A 178 11.10 -1.94 -3.75
C GLN A 178 11.81 -3.24 -4.17
N GLN A 179 12.65 -3.80 -3.29
CA GLN A 179 13.39 -5.03 -3.57
C GLN A 179 12.56 -6.30 -3.37
N ALA A 180 11.61 -6.31 -2.41
CA ALA A 180 10.77 -7.45 -2.10
C ALA A 180 9.86 -7.87 -3.26
N LEU A 181 9.48 -6.92 -4.12
CA LEU A 181 8.64 -7.16 -5.30
C LEU A 181 9.41 -6.99 -6.62
N ASP A 182 10.74 -6.96 -6.55
CA ASP A 182 11.55 -6.81 -7.75
C ASP A 182 11.69 -8.16 -8.48
N THR A 183 10.91 -8.34 -9.54
CA THR A 183 10.93 -9.54 -10.37
C THR A 183 11.85 -9.42 -11.59
N ARG A 184 12.71 -8.39 -11.65
CA ARG A 184 13.59 -8.13 -12.79
C ARG A 184 14.78 -9.09 -12.76
N ALA A 185 15.03 -9.79 -13.87
CA ALA A 185 16.29 -10.49 -14.10
C ALA A 185 17.35 -9.53 -14.67
N THR A 186 18.55 -9.55 -14.08
CA THR A 186 19.77 -9.00 -14.67
C THR A 186 20.31 -9.96 -15.75
N HIS A 187 19.72 -9.95 -16.95
CA HIS A 187 20.29 -10.65 -18.12
C HIS A 187 20.40 -9.71 -19.33
N GLU A 188 21.30 -10.08 -20.25
CA GLU A 188 22.04 -9.33 -21.29
C GLU A 188 21.25 -8.49 -22.31
N HIS A 189 19.96 -8.24 -22.12
CA HIS A 189 19.19 -7.28 -22.89
C HIS A 189 18.74 -6.13 -22.00
N LEU A 190 19.34 -4.96 -22.21
CA LEU A 190 19.05 -3.65 -21.61
C LEU A 190 17.63 -3.15 -21.95
N ARG A 191 16.60 -3.96 -21.70
CA ARG A 191 15.23 -3.45 -21.61
C ARG A 191 15.04 -3.04 -20.16
N GLU A 192 15.14 -1.74 -19.89
CA GLU A 192 14.93 -1.16 -18.56
C GLU A 192 13.51 -1.46 -18.06
N ARG A 193 13.35 -2.60 -17.38
CA ARG A 193 12.13 -2.90 -16.64
C ARG A 193 12.11 -1.99 -15.41
N SER A 194 11.01 -1.27 -15.25
CA SER A 194 10.81 -0.43 -14.07
C SER A 194 10.33 -1.32 -12.92
N PRO A 195 10.79 -1.11 -11.68
CA PRO A 195 10.22 -1.80 -10.54
C PRO A 195 8.74 -1.39 -10.40
N ARG A 196 7.88 -2.29 -9.93
CA ARG A 196 6.46 -1.99 -9.69
C ARG A 196 6.25 -1.04 -8.52
N VAL A 197 7.22 -0.96 -7.62
CA VAL A 197 7.28 -0.01 -6.51
C VAL A 197 8.15 1.17 -6.93
N HIS A 198 7.59 2.37 -7.03
CA HIS A 198 8.34 3.55 -7.46
C HIS A 198 7.65 4.88 -7.10
N PHE A 199 8.39 5.98 -7.18
CA PHE A 199 7.83 7.34 -7.02
C PHE A 199 7.22 7.89 -8.31
N GLY A 200 7.71 7.43 -9.46
CA GLY A 200 7.40 8.00 -10.78
C GLY A 200 8.70 8.24 -11.54
N LYS A 201 8.59 8.67 -12.80
CA LYS A 201 9.76 9.02 -13.63
C LYS A 201 9.79 10.47 -14.06
N ASP A 202 8.64 11.13 -14.05
CA ASP A 202 8.48 12.50 -14.50
C ASP A 202 7.32 13.18 -13.75
N TRP A 203 7.24 14.50 -13.90
CA TRP A 203 6.10 15.29 -13.46
C TRP A 203 4.86 14.99 -14.30
N VAL A 204 3.69 15.26 -13.75
CA VAL A 204 2.45 15.24 -14.53
C VAL A 204 2.25 16.63 -15.13
N HIS A 205 1.85 16.71 -16.40
CA HIS A 205 1.76 18.00 -17.10
C HIS A 205 0.32 18.45 -17.38
N GLU A 206 -0.51 17.54 -17.89
CA GLU A 206 -1.83 17.84 -18.41
C GLU A 206 -2.93 17.09 -17.65
N SER A 207 -2.71 15.82 -17.32
CA SER A 207 -3.78 14.95 -16.82
C SER A 207 -3.27 13.72 -16.08
N ILE A 208 -4.08 13.26 -15.12
CA ILE A 208 -3.98 11.92 -14.49
C ILE A 208 -3.82 10.79 -15.51
N MET A 209 -4.35 10.97 -16.73
CA MET A 209 -4.26 9.97 -17.80
C MET A 209 -2.81 9.67 -18.20
N GLU A 210 -1.87 10.60 -18.01
CA GLU A 210 -0.45 10.35 -18.24
C GLU A 210 0.05 9.21 -17.35
N ILE A 211 -0.34 9.21 -16.07
CA ILE A 211 0.02 8.17 -15.12
C ILE A 211 -0.59 6.83 -15.51
N TYR A 212 -1.90 6.79 -15.78
CA TYR A 212 -2.55 5.52 -16.16
C TYR A 212 -2.02 4.95 -17.47
N ARG A 213 -1.75 5.79 -18.47
CA ARG A 213 -1.12 5.35 -19.73
C ARG A 213 0.29 4.80 -19.49
N GLU A 214 1.08 5.48 -18.65
CA GLU A 214 2.41 5.00 -18.28
C GLU A 214 2.33 3.62 -17.63
N ASP A 215 1.47 3.46 -16.63
CA ASP A 215 1.38 2.22 -15.86
C ASP A 215 0.87 1.05 -16.72
N ILE A 216 -0.15 1.29 -17.55
CA ILE A 216 -0.69 0.28 -18.48
C ILE A 216 0.36 -0.13 -19.52
N ALA A 217 1.16 0.83 -20.02
CA ALA A 217 2.19 0.54 -21.02
C ALA A 217 3.40 -0.20 -20.43
N ARG A 218 3.74 0.04 -19.15
CA ARG A 218 4.93 -0.52 -18.50
C ARG A 218 4.69 -1.82 -17.76
N PHE A 219 3.53 -1.99 -17.13
CA PHE A 219 3.29 -3.08 -16.19
C PHE A 219 2.23 -4.05 -16.69
N ARG A 220 2.63 -5.32 -16.79
CA ARG A 220 1.70 -6.42 -17.09
C ARG A 220 0.64 -6.54 -16.00
N VAL A 221 -0.58 -6.87 -16.40
CA VAL A 221 -1.67 -7.21 -15.49
C VAL A 221 -1.27 -8.46 -14.68
N LEU A 222 -1.33 -8.37 -13.36
CA LEU A 222 -1.07 -9.51 -12.44
C LEU A 222 -2.35 -10.25 -12.09
N LEU A 223 -3.45 -9.51 -11.91
CA LEU A 223 -4.75 -10.06 -11.53
C LEU A 223 -5.80 -9.59 -12.54
N ALA A 224 -6.59 -10.54 -13.03
CA ALA A 224 -7.83 -10.20 -13.72
C ALA A 224 -8.95 -10.10 -12.68
N GLY A 225 -9.75 -9.03 -12.76
CA GLY A 225 -11.02 -8.99 -12.05
C GLY A 225 -12.09 -9.72 -12.86
N ASP A 226 -13.14 -10.21 -12.19
CA ASP A 226 -14.37 -10.62 -12.86
C ASP A 226 -15.06 -9.35 -13.41
N VAL A 227 -14.68 -8.94 -14.62
CA VAL A 227 -15.22 -7.75 -15.27
C VAL A 227 -16.38 -8.18 -16.17
N THR A 228 -17.59 -7.84 -15.74
CA THR A 228 -18.82 -8.07 -16.50
C THR A 228 -19.40 -6.77 -17.08
N GLU A 229 -18.82 -5.61 -16.73
CA GLU A 229 -19.28 -4.29 -17.17
C GLU A 229 -18.66 -3.88 -18.52
N ASP A 230 -19.49 -3.39 -19.45
CA ASP A 230 -19.03 -2.60 -20.60
C ASP A 230 -19.03 -1.11 -20.23
N SER A 231 -17.84 -0.57 -19.98
CA SER A 231 -17.70 0.83 -19.54
C SER A 231 -18.15 1.84 -20.60
N LEU A 232 -18.06 1.52 -21.90
CA LEU A 232 -18.47 2.44 -22.96
C LEU A 232 -19.99 2.48 -23.08
N GLU A 233 -20.66 1.33 -22.95
CA GLU A 233 -22.12 1.27 -22.94
C GLU A 233 -22.71 2.04 -21.75
N LEU A 234 -22.12 1.92 -20.55
CA LEU A 234 -22.54 2.68 -19.38
C LEU A 234 -22.43 4.19 -19.61
N ILE A 235 -21.32 4.66 -20.18
CA ILE A 235 -21.14 6.08 -20.51
C ILE A 235 -22.21 6.55 -21.51
N GLN A 236 -22.55 5.74 -22.52
CA GLN A 236 -23.60 6.07 -23.48
C GLN A 236 -24.98 6.20 -22.83
N LYS A 237 -25.24 5.44 -21.76
CA LYS A 237 -26.46 5.53 -20.94
C LYS A 237 -26.44 6.69 -19.93
N GLY A 238 -25.34 7.45 -19.86
CA GLY A 238 -25.15 8.52 -18.87
C GLY A 238 -24.83 7.99 -17.46
N GLU A 239 -24.44 6.72 -17.36
CA GLU A 239 -24.06 6.06 -16.11
C GLU A 239 -22.54 6.16 -15.89
N VAL A 240 -22.12 6.11 -14.62
CA VAL A 240 -20.71 6.24 -14.24
C VAL A 240 -20.12 4.84 -14.07
N PRO A 241 -19.18 4.41 -14.93
CA PRO A 241 -18.59 3.06 -14.84
C PRO A 241 -17.67 2.95 -13.62
N LYS A 242 -17.57 1.76 -13.02
CA LYS A 242 -16.64 1.56 -11.88
C LYS A 242 -15.19 1.45 -12.34
N LEU A 243 -14.94 1.14 -13.61
CA LEU A 243 -13.61 0.92 -14.18
C LEU A 243 -12.86 -0.17 -13.43
N ARG A 244 -13.52 -1.30 -13.15
CA ARG A 244 -12.97 -2.34 -12.27
C ARG A 244 -11.63 -2.90 -12.77
N ALA A 245 -11.46 -3.05 -14.08
CA ALA A 245 -10.20 -3.47 -14.69
C ALA A 245 -9.04 -2.51 -14.35
N LEU A 246 -9.28 -1.20 -14.48
CA LEU A 246 -8.30 -0.16 -14.15
C LEU A 246 -7.98 -0.18 -12.65
N GLN A 247 -8.99 -0.29 -11.78
CA GLN A 247 -8.78 -0.35 -10.33
C GLN A 247 -7.96 -1.57 -9.91
N VAL A 248 -8.24 -2.75 -10.50
CA VAL A 248 -7.49 -3.98 -10.20
C VAL A 248 -6.05 -3.87 -10.68
N HIS A 249 -5.80 -3.37 -11.90
CA HIS A 249 -4.44 -3.15 -12.40
C HIS A 249 -3.67 -2.15 -11.52
N ASN A 250 -4.25 -0.99 -11.23
CA ASN A 250 -3.68 0.05 -10.37
C ASN A 250 -3.43 -0.46 -8.93
N SER A 251 -4.23 -1.41 -8.43
CA SER A 251 -4.00 -2.02 -7.11
C SER A 251 -2.73 -2.89 -7.04
N THR A 252 -2.14 -3.21 -8.19
CA THR A 252 -0.92 -4.06 -8.33
C THR A 252 0.27 -3.29 -8.91
N VAL A 253 0.16 -1.96 -8.98
CA VAL A 253 1.24 -1.02 -9.27
C VAL A 253 1.39 -0.12 -8.05
N TYR A 254 2.56 -0.16 -7.44
CA TYR A 254 2.77 0.36 -6.09
C TYR A 254 3.48 1.72 -6.14
N ARG A 255 2.75 2.75 -6.60
CA ARG A 255 3.24 4.13 -6.55
C ARG A 255 3.18 4.66 -5.12
N TRP A 256 4.22 5.36 -4.67
CA TRP A 256 4.24 5.99 -3.34
C TRP A 256 3.23 7.14 -3.18
N ASN A 257 2.93 7.87 -4.25
CA ASN A 257 1.71 8.67 -4.37
C ASN A 257 0.86 8.04 -5.49
N ARG A 258 -0.26 7.41 -5.14
CA ARG A 258 -1.08 6.65 -6.08
C ARG A 258 -2.30 7.45 -6.54
N PRO A 259 -2.53 7.58 -7.86
CA PRO A 259 -3.78 8.14 -8.39
C PRO A 259 -4.92 7.13 -8.24
N CYS A 260 -5.99 7.51 -7.58
CA CYS A 260 -7.12 6.63 -7.29
C CYS A 260 -8.41 7.17 -7.91
N TYR A 261 -9.06 6.35 -8.73
CA TYR A 261 -10.43 6.57 -9.19
C TYR A 261 -11.41 5.84 -8.27
N GLY A 262 -12.51 6.47 -7.93
CA GLY A 262 -13.58 5.85 -7.17
C GLY A 262 -14.93 6.46 -7.50
N VAL A 263 -15.99 5.78 -7.04
CA VAL A 263 -17.37 6.24 -7.15
C VAL A 263 -17.94 6.26 -5.74
N SER A 264 -18.40 7.42 -5.29
CA SER A 264 -19.00 7.60 -3.97
C SER A 264 -20.36 6.90 -3.89
N ALA A 265 -20.86 6.66 -2.68
CA ALA A 265 -22.18 6.03 -2.46
C ALA A 265 -23.34 6.79 -3.13
N ASN A 266 -23.18 8.10 -3.37
CA ASN A 266 -24.12 8.93 -4.12
C ASN A 266 -23.98 8.84 -5.65
N GLY A 267 -23.19 7.89 -6.17
CA GLY A 267 -22.96 7.66 -7.59
C GLY A 267 -21.99 8.62 -8.27
N LYS A 268 -21.42 9.60 -7.56
CA LYS A 268 -20.49 10.57 -8.16
C LYS A 268 -19.08 10.00 -8.28
N PRO A 269 -18.42 10.12 -9.44
CA PRO A 269 -17.02 9.76 -9.58
C PRO A 269 -16.14 10.80 -8.89
N HIS A 270 -15.03 10.35 -8.35
CA HIS A 270 -14.04 11.21 -7.72
C HIS A 270 -12.62 10.71 -8.00
N LEU A 271 -11.66 11.64 -7.90
CA LEU A 271 -10.24 11.34 -7.96
C LEU A 271 -9.64 11.58 -6.57
N ARG A 272 -8.71 10.71 -6.19
CA ARG A 272 -7.95 10.81 -4.96
C ARG A 272 -6.46 10.67 -5.25
N ILE A 273 -5.65 11.37 -4.47
CA ILE A 273 -4.22 11.09 -4.35
C ILE A 273 -4.04 10.37 -3.04
N GLU A 274 -3.51 9.17 -3.10
CA GLU A 274 -3.20 8.35 -1.95
C GLU A 274 -1.71 8.43 -1.65
N ASN A 275 -1.36 9.09 -0.55
CA ASN A 275 -0.01 9.16 -0.04
C ASN A 275 0.30 7.92 0.81
N ARG A 276 1.36 7.20 0.44
CA ARG A 276 1.72 5.90 1.02
C ARG A 276 3.10 5.90 1.68
N VAL A 277 3.76 7.05 1.74
CA VAL A 277 5.15 7.14 2.24
C VAL A 277 5.24 7.09 3.75
N LEU A 278 4.19 7.46 4.48
CA LEU A 278 4.21 7.50 5.94
C LEU A 278 4.21 6.06 6.51
N PRO A 279 5.11 5.75 7.46
CA PRO A 279 5.02 4.51 8.23
C PRO A 279 3.85 4.58 9.20
N ALA A 280 3.40 3.42 9.69
CA ALA A 280 2.49 3.40 10.82
C ALA A 280 3.25 3.72 12.12
N GLY A 281 2.55 4.31 13.09
CA GLY A 281 3.05 4.68 14.40
C GLY A 281 4.14 5.77 14.40
N PRO A 282 4.85 5.93 15.54
CA PRO A 282 4.79 5.07 16.72
C PRO A 282 3.56 5.31 17.59
N THR A 283 2.88 6.45 17.43
CA THR A 283 1.59 6.74 18.09
C THR A 283 0.59 7.33 17.10
N VAL A 284 -0.69 7.32 17.47
CA VAL A 284 -1.74 7.94 16.65
C VAL A 284 -1.52 9.45 16.48
N ILE A 285 -0.98 10.13 17.50
CA ILE A 285 -0.63 11.55 17.41
C ILE A 285 0.46 11.78 16.38
N ASP A 286 1.50 10.93 16.36
CA ASP A 286 2.58 11.04 15.38
C ASP A 286 2.08 10.74 13.95
N GLU A 287 1.12 9.83 13.79
CA GLU A 287 0.50 9.54 12.49
C GLU A 287 -0.33 10.73 11.96
N VAL A 288 -0.97 11.48 12.85
CA VAL A 288 -1.88 12.59 12.48
C VAL A 288 -1.14 13.92 12.25
N ALA A 289 -0.01 14.13 12.92
CA ALA A 289 0.77 15.38 12.92
C ALA A 289 1.49 15.66 11.58
#